data_AF-A0A7C5U3N1-F1
#
_entry.id   AF-A0A7C5U3N1-F1
#
_cell.length_a   1.000
_cell.length_b   1.000
_cell.length_c   1.000
_cell.angle_alpha   90.00
_cell.angle_beta   90.00
_cell.angle_gamma   90.00
#
_symmetry.space_group_name_H-M   'P 1'
#
loop_
_entity.id
_entity.type
_entity.pdbx_description
1 polymer ?
#
loop_
_entity_poly.entity_id
_entity_poly.type
_entity_poly.pdbx_seq_one_letter_code
_entity_poly.pdbx_strand_id
1 'polypeptide(L)' 'STVRKKWAEVVTAARSKYPCEKCGAVKVRRISVGIWQCERCGFKFAGQAYTPKAEK' A
#
# COMPACT_ATOMS: atom_id res chain seq x y z
N SER A 1 12.87 17.05 -16.33
CA SER A 1 13.08 15.76 -15.62
C SER A 1 11.75 15.07 -15.34
N THR A 2 11.28 14.28 -16.28
CA THR A 2 9.95 13.63 -16.27
C THR A 2 9.94 12.30 -15.50
N VAL A 3 11.04 11.54 -15.54
CA VAL A 3 11.16 10.23 -14.86
C VAL A 3 11.18 10.38 -13.33
N ARG A 4 11.93 11.37 -12.81
CA ARG A 4 12.02 11.62 -11.36
C ARG A 4 10.66 11.99 -10.74
N LYS A 5 9.84 12.73 -11.48
CA LYS A 5 8.47 13.09 -11.05
C LYS A 5 7.57 11.85 -10.95
N LYS A 6 7.53 11.03 -12.00
CA LYS A 6 6.78 9.76 -12.02
C LYS A 6 7.24 8.80 -10.92
N TRP A 7 8.55 8.71 -10.69
CA TRP A 7 9.09 7.87 -9.62
C TRP A 7 8.63 8.34 -8.24
N ALA A 8 8.66 9.65 -7.99
CA ALA A 8 8.20 10.21 -6.73
C ALA A 8 6.73 9.89 -6.47
N GLU A 9 5.86 10.03 -7.48
CA GLU A 9 4.43 9.69 -7.39
C GLU A 9 4.18 8.22 -7.03
N VAL A 10 4.91 7.29 -7.66
CA VAL A 10 4.77 5.85 -7.38
C VAL A 10 5.27 5.52 -5.97
N VAL A 11 6.39 6.11 -5.54
CA VAL A 11 6.97 5.85 -4.23
C VAL A 11 6.14 6.47 -3.10
N THR A 12 5.57 7.66 -3.31
CA THR A 12 4.67 8.27 -2.32
C THR A 12 3.39 7.48 -2.16
N ALA A 13 2.78 7.01 -3.26
CA ALA A 13 1.64 6.10 -3.20
C ALA A 13 2.00 4.82 -2.41
N ALA A 14 3.11 4.15 -2.76
CA ALA A 14 3.50 2.91 -2.11
C ALA A 14 3.83 3.05 -0.60
N ARG A 15 4.29 4.24 -0.17
CA ARG A 15 4.58 4.56 1.24
C ARG A 15 3.37 5.10 2.01
N SER A 16 2.28 5.40 1.31
CA SER A 16 1.08 5.94 1.94
C SER A 16 0.41 4.89 2.82
N LYS A 17 -0.28 5.35 3.87
CA LYS A 17 -1.06 4.47 4.75
C LYS A 17 -2.44 4.26 4.15
N TYR A 18 -2.88 3.02 4.11
CA TYR A 18 -4.17 2.66 3.53
C TYR A 18 -5.16 2.11 4.57
N PRO A 19 -6.47 2.25 4.33
CA PRO A 19 -7.50 1.67 5.19
C PRO A 19 -7.44 0.15 5.15
N CYS A 20 -7.56 -0.48 6.32
CA CYS A 20 -7.67 -1.92 6.45
C CYS A 20 -9.13 -2.37 6.36
N GLU A 21 -9.43 -3.36 5.52
CA GLU A 21 -10.79 -3.94 5.39
C GLU A 21 -11.26 -4.65 6.67
N LYS A 22 -10.33 -5.14 7.49
CA LYS A 22 -10.60 -5.94 8.69
C LYS A 22 -10.89 -5.11 9.93
N CYS A 23 -10.23 -3.96 10.09
CA CYS A 23 -10.30 -3.14 11.30
C CYS A 23 -10.62 -1.66 11.04
N GLY A 24 -10.80 -1.25 9.79
CA GLY A 24 -11.09 0.14 9.40
C GLY A 24 -9.94 1.13 9.61
N ALA A 25 -8.85 0.72 10.27
CA ALA A 25 -7.74 1.61 10.57
C ALA A 25 -6.88 1.91 9.33
N VAL A 26 -6.51 3.18 9.15
CA VAL A 26 -5.58 3.65 8.10
C VAL A 26 -4.13 3.39 8.53
N LYS A 27 -3.79 2.10 8.70
CA LYS A 27 -2.48 1.61 9.18
C LYS A 27 -1.95 0.42 8.38
N VAL A 28 -2.40 0.27 7.14
CA VAL A 28 -1.84 -0.73 6.22
C VAL A 28 -0.54 -0.19 5.63
N ARG A 29 0.52 -1.00 5.72
CA ARG A 29 1.84 -0.74 5.12
C ARG A 29 2.23 -1.86 4.17
N ARG A 30 3.10 -1.54 3.21
CA ARG A 30 3.73 -2.53 2.33
C ARG A 30 4.86 -3.24 3.08
N ILE A 31 4.90 -4.57 3.02
CA ILE A 31 6.03 -5.37 3.53
C ILE A 31 6.93 -5.76 2.37
N SER A 32 6.33 -6.29 1.31
CA SER A 32 7.04 -6.73 0.11
C SER A 32 6.25 -6.34 -1.13
N VAL A 33 6.83 -6.58 -2.30
CA VAL A 33 6.13 -6.40 -3.57
C VAL A 33 4.84 -7.22 -3.55
N GLY A 34 3.70 -6.55 -3.65
CA GLY A 34 2.38 -7.19 -3.64
C GLY A 34 1.91 -7.72 -2.28
N ILE A 35 2.68 -7.57 -1.19
CA ILE A 35 2.29 -8.01 0.16
C ILE A 35 2.09 -6.80 1.07
N TRP A 36 0.87 -6.65 1.57
CA TRP A 36 0.46 -5.57 2.45
C TRP A 36 0.05 -6.12 3.81
N GLN A 37 0.39 -5.40 4.89
CA GLN A 37 0.02 -5.77 6.25
C GLN A 37 -0.53 -4.58 7.02
N CYS A 38 -1.62 -4.80 7.74
CA CYS A 38 -2.08 -3.86 8.75
C CYS A 38 -1.24 -3.97 10.03
N GLU A 39 -0.66 -2.86 10.49
CA GLU A 39 0.10 -2.83 11.75
C GLU A 39 -0.78 -3.00 12.99
N ARG A 40 -2.08 -2.71 12.89
CA ARG A 40 -3.00 -2.80 14.04
C ARG A 40 -3.48 -4.23 14.29
N CYS A 41 -3.99 -4.91 13.27
CA CYS A 41 -4.58 -6.24 13.41
C CYS A 41 -3.70 -7.37 12.87
N GLY A 42 -2.55 -7.06 12.28
CA GLY A 42 -1.62 -8.06 11.74
C GLY A 42 -2.06 -8.72 10.43
N PHE A 43 -3.24 -8.37 9.90
CA PHE A 43 -3.79 -8.95 8.67
C PHE A 43 -2.86 -8.70 7.49
N LYS A 44 -2.40 -9.79 6.85
CA LYS A 44 -1.56 -9.78 5.65
C LYS A 44 -2.43 -10.14 4.45
N PHE A 45 -2.32 -9.39 3.37
CA PHE A 45 -3.05 -9.66 2.14
C PHE A 45 -2.21 -9.36 0.90
N ALA A 46 -2.59 -10.00 -0.20
CA ALA A 46 -2.01 -9.73 -1.49
C ALA A 46 -2.72 -8.53 -2.14
N GLY A 47 -1.94 -7.59 -2.67
CA GLY A 47 -2.43 -6.42 -3.41
C GLY A 47 -1.49 -6.11 -4.58
N GLN A 48 -1.64 -4.95 -5.20
CA GLN A 48 -0.70 -4.55 -6.26
C GLN A 48 0.67 -4.19 -5.71
N ALA A 49 1.65 -4.09 -6.62
CA ALA A 49 3.03 -3.79 -6.28
C ALA A 49 3.19 -2.43 -5.58
N TYR A 50 2.40 -1.42 -5.96
CA TYR A 50 2.52 -0.04 -5.46
C TYR A 50 1.23 0.50 -4.82
N THR A 51 0.11 -0.22 -4.94
CA THR A 51 -1.18 0.13 -4.33
C THR A 51 -1.81 -1.13 -3.71
N PRO A 52 -2.47 -1.04 -2.54
CA PRO A 52 -3.08 -2.22 -1.92
C PRO A 52 -4.42 -2.62 -2.53
N LYS A 53 -5.13 -1.71 -3.23
CA LYS A 53 -6.40 -2.05 -3.87
C LYS A 53 -6.17 -2.82 -5.17
N ALA A 54 -6.63 -4.06 -5.20
CA ALA A 54 -7.08 -4.66 -6.45
C ALA A 54 -8.38 -3.94 -6.85
N GLU A 55 -8.40 -3.35 -8.04
CA GLU A 55 -9.64 -2.83 -8.62
C GLU A 55 -10.60 -4.01 -8.78
N LYS A 56 -11.86 -3.84 -8.38
CA LYS A 56 -12.93 -4.84 -8.59
C LYS A 56 -13.39 -4.77 -10.03
#